data_AF-A0AAN6XAI6-F1
#
_entry.id   AF-A0AAN6XAI6-F1
#
_cell.length_a   1.000
_cell.length_b   1.000
_cell.length_c   1.000
_cell.angle_alpha   90.00
_cell.angle_beta   90.00
_cell.angle_gamma   90.00
#
_symmetry.space_group_name_H-M   'P 1'
#
loop_
_entity.id
_entity.type
_entity.pdbx_description
1 polymer ?
#
loop_
_entity_poly.entity_id
_entity_poly.type
_entity_poly.pdbx_seq_one_letter_code
_entity_poly.pdbx_strand_id
1 'polypeptide(L)'
;MASTQAKGNEVEASLGLSATTDPPRSNIHSTMWFLERLPLYNTEKPYTMRYNPEDGIPQSNFYKVERPITVKSMRDPLAGPFRLGECGFQLVELNSRLTSDEFWDNEKVQTIYVQEVKDLLKEKFGAKYVHVLDYAVRKRHESFPISTGEEYEYDQPTALAHIGKIVSGTINGDCIMKSC
;
A
#
# COMPACT_ATOMS: atom_id res chain seq x y z
N MET A 1 1.14 -33.50 69.87
CA MET A 1 2.34 -32.99 69.16
C MET A 1 1.87 -31.97 68.13
N ALA A 2 2.49 -30.79 68.18
CA ALA A 2 2.54 -29.66 67.22
C ALA A 2 1.69 -29.77 65.92
N SER A 3 0.82 -28.80 65.59
CA SER A 3 1.15 -27.48 64.97
C SER A 3 1.83 -27.69 63.60
N THR A 4 1.40 -27.13 62.47
CA THR A 4 0.94 -25.76 62.20
C THR A 4 0.26 -25.71 60.82
N GLN A 5 -0.71 -24.82 60.65
CA GLN A 5 -1.25 -24.34 59.37
C GLN A 5 -0.15 -23.75 58.45
N ALA A 6 -0.38 -23.78 57.14
CA ALA A 6 0.17 -22.77 56.23
C ALA A 6 -0.87 -22.40 55.16
N LYS A 7 -1.46 -21.21 55.35
CA LYS A 7 -2.05 -20.38 54.28
C LYS A 7 -0.95 -19.93 53.33
N GLY A 8 -1.23 -19.91 52.03
CA GLY A 8 -0.44 -19.18 51.03
C GLY A 8 -1.40 -18.80 49.89
N ASN A 9 -2.12 -17.69 50.06
CA ASN A 9 -1.86 -16.41 49.39
C ASN A 9 -1.91 -16.50 47.87
N GLU A 10 -3.10 -16.16 47.35
CA GLU A 10 -3.27 -15.51 46.05
C GLU A 10 -2.33 -14.30 45.98
N VAL A 11 -1.50 -14.26 44.96
CA VAL A 11 -0.83 -13.05 44.51
C VAL A 11 -1.33 -12.77 43.10
N GLU A 12 -2.24 -11.80 43.01
CA GLU A 12 -2.49 -11.06 41.78
C GLU A 12 -1.17 -10.46 41.30
N ALA A 13 -0.66 -10.95 40.17
CA ALA A 13 0.35 -10.25 39.40
C ALA A 13 -0.36 -9.46 38.30
N SER A 14 -0.55 -8.18 38.60
CA SER A 14 -1.01 -7.15 37.68
C SER A 14 0.09 -6.75 36.69
N LEU A 15 -0.34 -6.47 35.46
CA LEU A 15 0.29 -5.62 34.43
C LEU A 15 1.72 -5.95 33.99
N GLY A 16 1.81 -6.56 32.81
CA GLY A 16 2.95 -6.44 31.90
C GLY A 16 2.42 -6.38 30.47
N LEU A 17 2.31 -5.17 29.92
CA LEU A 17 2.03 -4.90 28.51
C LEU A 17 3.12 -5.62 27.68
N SER A 18 2.79 -6.75 27.06
CA SER A 18 3.73 -7.41 26.15
C SER A 18 3.85 -6.57 24.89
N ALA A 19 4.95 -5.83 24.81
CA ALA A 19 5.42 -5.31 23.54
C ALA A 19 5.58 -6.54 22.63
N THR A 20 4.71 -6.65 21.63
CA THR A 20 4.91 -7.57 20.52
C THR A 20 6.23 -7.18 19.86
N THR A 21 7.32 -7.88 20.21
CA THR A 21 8.60 -7.69 19.54
C THR A 21 8.43 -8.25 18.14
N ASP A 22 8.05 -7.36 17.22
CA ASP A 22 8.10 -7.65 15.79
C ASP A 22 9.50 -8.22 15.47
N PRO A 23 9.58 -9.30 14.67
CA PRO A 23 10.87 -9.83 14.25
C PRO A 23 11.68 -8.72 13.57
N PRO A 24 13.03 -8.75 13.67
CA PRO A 24 13.88 -7.76 13.02
C PRO A 24 13.53 -7.73 11.54
N ARG A 25 13.01 -6.58 11.09
CA ARG A 25 12.44 -6.42 9.75
C ARG A 25 13.60 -6.39 8.75
N SER A 26 13.99 -7.56 8.26
CA SER A 26 15.06 -7.70 7.27
C SER A 26 14.61 -7.12 5.92
N ASN A 27 15.58 -6.62 5.16
CA ASN A 27 15.36 -6.26 3.77
C ASN A 27 14.91 -7.51 3.00
N ILE A 28 13.86 -7.35 2.19
CA ILE A 28 13.39 -8.42 1.31
C ILE A 28 14.01 -8.20 -0.07
N HIS A 29 14.74 -9.19 -0.56
CA HIS A 29 15.24 -9.20 -1.93
C HIS A 29 14.20 -9.84 -2.85
N SER A 30 13.90 -9.17 -3.95
CA SER A 30 12.91 -9.62 -4.93
C SER A 30 13.29 -9.14 -6.32
N THR A 31 12.40 -9.32 -7.28
CA THR A 31 12.53 -8.82 -8.65
C THR A 31 11.30 -8.01 -9.04
N MET A 32 11.48 -7.06 -9.96
CA MET A 32 10.38 -6.29 -10.53
C MET A 32 10.64 -6.03 -12.01
N TRP A 33 9.57 -6.01 -12.80
CA TRP A 33 9.65 -5.68 -14.22
C TRP A 33 9.73 -4.16 -14.39
N PHE A 34 10.63 -3.71 -15.26
CA PHE A 34 10.78 -2.32 -15.69
C PHE A 34 10.65 -2.24 -17.21
N LEU A 35 10.34 -1.06 -17.74
CA LEU A 35 10.43 -0.80 -19.17
C LEU A 35 11.90 -0.88 -19.61
N GLU A 36 12.21 -1.76 -20.55
CA GLU A 36 13.53 -1.84 -21.17
C GLU A 36 13.80 -0.56 -21.98
N ARG A 37 15.03 -0.02 -22.00
CA ARG A 37 15.32 1.23 -22.73
C ARG A 37 15.79 0.90 -24.14
N LEU A 38 14.84 0.72 -25.06
CA LEU A 38 15.15 0.41 -26.46
C LEU A 38 15.31 1.68 -27.32
N PRO A 39 16.21 1.66 -28.33
CA PRO A 39 16.34 2.76 -29.30
C PRO A 39 15.04 3.10 -30.04
N LEU A 40 14.15 2.10 -30.22
CA LEU A 40 12.81 2.27 -30.76
C LEU A 40 12.04 3.41 -30.07
N TYR A 41 12.26 3.59 -28.76
CA TYR A 41 11.52 4.58 -27.97
C TYR A 41 11.95 6.03 -28.18
N ASN A 42 13.02 6.23 -28.96
CA ASN A 42 13.41 7.57 -29.42
C ASN A 42 12.57 8.03 -30.61
N THR A 43 12.03 7.09 -31.39
CA THR A 43 11.23 7.37 -32.60
C THR A 43 9.75 7.07 -32.39
N GLU A 44 9.41 6.12 -31.53
CA GLU A 44 8.04 5.62 -31.33
C GLU A 44 7.72 5.48 -29.84
N LYS A 45 6.58 5.99 -29.38
CA LYS A 45 6.24 5.90 -27.94
C LYS A 45 5.83 4.47 -27.57
N PRO A 46 6.26 3.96 -26.40
CA PRO A 46 5.70 2.74 -25.83
C PRO A 46 4.18 2.83 -25.70
N TYR A 47 3.47 1.79 -26.14
CA TYR A 47 2.02 1.68 -26.06
C TYR A 47 1.59 0.26 -25.71
N THR A 48 0.38 0.17 -25.14
CA THR A 48 -0.36 -1.07 -24.97
C THR A 48 -1.82 -0.79 -25.27
N MET A 49 -2.44 -1.64 -26.09
CA MET A 49 -3.85 -1.54 -26.44
C MET A 49 -4.65 -2.50 -25.55
N ARG A 50 -5.79 -2.03 -25.03
CA ARG A 50 -6.72 -2.85 -24.24
C ARG A 50 -7.64 -3.73 -25.09
N TYR A 51 -7.52 -3.64 -26.40
CA TYR A 51 -8.24 -4.46 -27.37
C TYR A 51 -7.23 -5.13 -28.30
N ASN A 52 -7.64 -6.20 -28.98
CA ASN A 52 -6.83 -6.82 -30.03
C ASN A 52 -6.97 -5.97 -31.30
N PRO A 53 -5.91 -5.30 -31.78
CA PRO A 53 -5.98 -4.56 -33.02
C PRO A 53 -6.12 -5.50 -34.22
N GLU A 54 -6.87 -5.06 -35.23
CA GLU A 54 -6.86 -5.68 -36.56
C GLU A 54 -5.58 -5.25 -37.32
N ASP A 55 -5.36 -5.80 -38.52
CA ASP A 55 -4.31 -5.35 -39.44
C ASP A 55 -2.84 -5.62 -39.05
N GLY A 56 -2.57 -6.64 -38.24
CA GLY A 56 -1.19 -7.08 -37.96
C GLY A 56 -0.37 -6.10 -37.11
N ILE A 57 -1.03 -5.08 -36.55
CA ILE A 57 -0.43 -4.16 -35.59
C ILE A 57 -0.20 -4.93 -34.28
N PRO A 58 1.01 -4.91 -33.69
CA PRO A 58 1.22 -5.50 -32.38
C PRO A 58 0.34 -4.79 -31.33
N GLN A 59 -0.33 -5.56 -30.47
CA GLN A 59 -1.14 -5.00 -29.37
C GLN A 59 -0.31 -4.14 -28.40
N SER A 60 1.01 -4.37 -28.35
CA SER A 60 1.96 -3.53 -27.61
C SER A 60 3.31 -3.53 -28.31
N ASN A 61 4.06 -2.44 -28.18
CA ASN A 61 5.45 -2.32 -28.65
C ASN A 61 6.47 -2.19 -27.48
N PHE A 62 5.99 -2.38 -26.23
CA PHE A 62 6.83 -2.19 -25.05
C PHE A 62 7.44 -3.50 -24.56
N TYR A 63 8.72 -3.47 -24.20
CA TYR A 63 9.44 -4.62 -23.69
C TYR A 63 9.76 -4.43 -22.22
N LYS A 64 9.62 -5.51 -21.44
CA LYS A 64 9.87 -5.52 -20.01
C LYS A 64 11.20 -6.19 -19.72
N VAL A 65 11.96 -5.65 -18.78
CA VAL A 65 13.17 -6.26 -18.23
C VAL A 65 13.02 -6.47 -16.74
N GLU A 66 13.33 -7.67 -16.27
CA GLU A 66 13.32 -7.98 -14.85
C GLU A 66 14.59 -7.43 -14.20
N ARG A 67 14.45 -6.72 -13.08
CA ARG A 67 15.58 -6.18 -12.32
C ARG A 67 15.47 -6.59 -10.85
N PRO A 68 16.58 -6.93 -10.18
CA PRO A 68 16.58 -7.18 -8.75
C PRO A 68 16.26 -5.89 -8.00
N ILE A 69 15.44 -6.01 -6.95
CA ILE A 69 15.06 -4.91 -6.07
C ILE A 69 15.26 -5.31 -4.60
N THR A 70 15.42 -4.30 -3.76
CA THR A 70 15.46 -4.46 -2.30
C THR A 70 14.28 -3.71 -1.71
N VAL A 71 13.37 -4.44 -1.08
CA VAL A 71 12.17 -3.89 -0.43
C VAL A 71 12.47 -3.70 1.05
N LYS A 72 12.30 -2.46 1.52
CA LYS A 72 12.49 -2.08 2.93
C LYS A 72 11.14 -1.86 3.59
N SER A 73 11.02 -2.23 4.86
CA SER A 73 9.78 -1.94 5.60
C SER A 73 9.70 -0.46 5.92
N MET A 74 8.62 0.21 5.49
CA MET A 74 8.36 1.62 5.86
C MET A 74 8.09 1.81 7.36
N ARG A 75 7.83 0.71 8.08
CA ARG A 75 7.63 0.72 9.53
C ARG A 75 8.95 0.77 10.30
N ASP A 76 10.10 0.66 9.62
CA ASP A 76 11.42 0.82 10.25
C ASP A 76 11.65 2.31 10.59
N PRO A 77 11.92 2.65 11.86
CA PRO A 77 12.22 4.02 12.29
C PRO A 77 13.40 4.66 11.53
N LEU A 78 14.30 3.85 10.98
CA LEU A 78 15.47 4.30 10.21
C LEU A 78 15.20 4.42 8.70
N ALA A 79 13.99 4.08 8.23
CA ALA A 79 13.63 4.16 6.81
C ALA A 79 13.67 5.59 6.26
N GLY A 80 13.64 6.59 7.16
CA GLY A 80 13.90 8.00 6.87
C GLY A 80 12.69 8.88 7.16
N PRO A 81 12.88 10.21 7.22
CA PRO A 81 11.76 11.14 7.21
C PRO A 81 11.14 11.15 5.81
N PHE A 82 10.01 10.47 5.63
CA PHE A 82 9.23 10.58 4.40
C PHE A 82 8.41 11.87 4.43
N ARG A 83 8.83 12.89 3.68
CA ARG A 83 8.18 14.20 3.61
C ARG A 83 7.54 14.38 2.24
N LEU A 84 6.27 14.78 2.25
CA LEU A 84 5.48 14.92 1.03
C LEU A 84 6.14 15.82 -0.03
N GLY A 85 6.74 16.94 0.41
CA GLY A 85 7.41 17.89 -0.49
C GLY A 85 8.76 17.43 -1.04
N GLU A 86 9.35 16.35 -0.51
CA GLU A 86 10.67 15.86 -0.91
C GLU A 86 10.57 14.59 -1.75
N CYS A 87 9.82 13.60 -1.26
CA CYS A 87 9.69 12.29 -1.91
C CYS A 87 8.33 12.04 -2.57
N GLY A 88 7.42 13.03 -2.55
CA GLY A 88 6.09 12.91 -3.14
C GLY A 88 5.12 12.03 -2.34
N PHE A 89 5.52 11.58 -1.15
CA PHE A 89 4.67 10.86 -0.21
C PHE A 89 5.09 11.15 1.23
N GLN A 90 4.22 10.84 2.18
CA GLN A 90 4.51 10.94 3.61
C GLN A 90 3.84 9.80 4.35
N LEU A 91 4.53 9.26 5.36
CA LEU A 91 3.97 8.28 6.27
C LEU A 91 3.27 9.01 7.43
N VAL A 92 2.01 8.67 7.65
CA VAL A 92 1.21 9.18 8.77
C VAL A 92 0.57 7.98 9.46
N GLU A 93 0.62 7.95 10.78
CA GLU A 93 -0.03 6.92 11.57
C GLU A 93 -1.52 7.25 11.70
N LEU A 94 -2.38 6.27 11.38
CA LEU A 94 -3.82 6.37 11.52
C LEU A 94 -4.30 5.18 12.36
N ASN A 95 -4.86 5.48 13.53
CA ASN A 95 -5.50 4.48 14.37
C ASN A 95 -6.98 4.36 13.97
N SER A 96 -7.25 3.41 13.07
CA SER A 96 -8.60 3.14 12.59
C SER A 96 -9.47 2.47 13.66
N ARG A 97 -10.77 2.77 13.67
CA ARG A 97 -11.75 2.01 14.48
C ARG A 97 -12.11 0.66 13.88
N LEU A 98 -11.82 0.44 12.59
CA LEU A 98 -12.06 -0.83 11.91
C LEU A 98 -11.02 -1.88 12.32
N THR A 99 -11.49 -3.08 12.59
CA THR A 99 -10.66 -4.28 12.69
C THR A 99 -10.21 -4.76 11.30
N SER A 100 -9.22 -5.65 11.26
CA SER A 100 -8.65 -6.15 9.99
C SER A 100 -9.69 -6.81 9.08
N ASP A 101 -10.69 -7.49 9.63
CA ASP A 101 -11.72 -8.18 8.84
C ASP A 101 -12.81 -7.22 8.33
N GLU A 102 -13.01 -6.10 9.00
CA GLU A 102 -14.01 -5.09 8.60
C GLU A 102 -13.56 -4.27 7.39
N PHE A 103 -12.29 -4.32 7.02
CA PHE A 103 -11.81 -3.70 5.77
C PHE A 103 -12.35 -4.38 4.50
N TRP A 104 -12.93 -5.59 4.63
CA TRP A 104 -13.62 -6.26 3.52
C TRP A 104 -15.06 -5.78 3.32
N ASP A 105 -15.60 -5.01 4.26
CA ASP A 105 -16.92 -4.40 4.18
C ASP A 105 -16.80 -3.00 3.58
N ASN A 106 -17.16 -2.86 2.30
CA ASN A 106 -17.08 -1.59 1.57
C ASN A 106 -17.88 -0.46 2.23
N GLU A 107 -19.03 -0.77 2.86
CA GLU A 107 -19.85 0.23 3.52
C GLU A 107 -19.13 0.78 4.77
N LYS A 108 -18.53 -0.10 5.56
CA LYS A 108 -17.71 0.30 6.72
C LYS A 108 -16.49 1.09 6.29
N VAL A 109 -15.78 0.67 5.24
CA VAL A 109 -14.64 1.42 4.71
C VAL A 109 -15.07 2.83 4.31
N GLN A 110 -16.20 2.97 3.62
CA GLN A 110 -16.69 4.28 3.17
C GLN A 110 -17.16 5.18 4.32
N THR A 111 -17.89 4.62 5.27
CA THR A 111 -18.57 5.40 6.33
C THR A 111 -17.66 5.69 7.51
N ILE A 112 -16.68 4.82 7.78
CA ILE A 112 -15.77 4.92 8.93
C ILE A 112 -14.37 5.32 8.46
N TYR A 113 -13.68 4.44 7.73
CA TYR A 113 -12.26 4.62 7.42
C TYR A 113 -11.99 5.84 6.53
N VAL A 114 -12.80 6.03 5.49
CA VAL A 114 -12.66 7.20 4.60
C VAL A 114 -12.90 8.51 5.36
N GLN A 115 -13.77 8.55 6.36
CA GLN A 115 -13.95 9.75 7.18
C GLN A 115 -12.75 9.99 8.10
N GLU A 116 -12.23 8.93 8.72
CA GLU A 116 -11.03 9.00 9.56
C GLU A 116 -9.81 9.52 8.77
N VAL A 117 -9.62 9.03 7.53
CA VAL A 117 -8.60 9.53 6.62
C VAL A 117 -8.82 11.01 6.31
N LYS A 118 -10.05 11.43 6.01
CA LYS A 118 -10.36 12.84 5.70
C LYS A 118 -10.06 13.75 6.87
N ASP A 119 -10.44 13.36 8.08
CA ASP A 119 -10.22 14.17 9.28
C ASP A 119 -8.73 14.28 9.60
N LEU A 120 -7.99 13.16 9.51
CA LEU A 120 -6.53 13.16 9.65
C LEU A 120 -5.85 14.08 8.62
N LEU A 121 -6.27 14.01 7.35
CA LEU A 121 -5.69 14.85 6.29
C LEU A 121 -6.02 16.34 6.50
N LYS A 122 -7.25 16.66 6.94
CA LYS A 122 -7.63 18.04 7.27
C LYS A 122 -6.78 18.60 8.41
N GLU A 123 -6.64 17.84 9.49
CA GLU A 123 -5.83 18.25 10.64
C GLU A 123 -4.36 18.41 10.23
N LYS A 124 -3.80 17.42 9.53
CA LYS A 124 -2.37 17.37 9.21
C LYS A 124 -1.94 18.48 8.26
N PHE A 125 -2.77 18.80 7.27
CA PHE A 125 -2.43 19.75 6.21
C PHE A 125 -3.17 21.09 6.35
N GLY A 126 -4.00 21.28 7.37
CA GLY A 126 -4.85 22.47 7.52
C GLY A 126 -5.82 22.64 6.35
N ALA A 127 -6.22 21.53 5.70
CA ALA A 127 -7.03 21.58 4.50
C ALA A 127 -8.47 21.98 4.84
N LYS A 128 -9.04 22.92 4.07
CA LYS A 128 -10.44 23.34 4.24
C LYS A 128 -11.42 22.25 3.82
N TYR A 129 -11.08 21.53 2.75
CA TYR A 129 -11.87 20.43 2.21
C TYR A 129 -10.93 19.28 1.83
N VAL A 130 -11.41 18.05 2.02
CA VAL A 130 -10.73 16.83 1.57
C VAL A 130 -11.79 15.97 0.91
N HIS A 131 -11.54 15.62 -0.35
CA HIS A 131 -12.39 14.77 -1.16
C HIS A 131 -11.63 13.50 -1.52
N VAL A 132 -12.20 12.35 -1.19
CA VAL A 132 -11.69 11.06 -1.63
C VAL A 132 -12.42 10.73 -2.93
N LEU A 133 -11.67 10.69 -4.03
CA LEU A 133 -12.24 10.48 -5.36
C LEU A 133 -12.57 9.01 -5.62
N ASP A 134 -11.68 8.12 -5.18
CA ASP A 134 -11.77 6.69 -5.42
C ASP A 134 -10.95 5.95 -4.36
N TYR A 135 -11.34 4.71 -4.07
CA TYR A 135 -10.58 3.76 -3.26
C TYR A 135 -10.88 2.34 -3.72
N ALA A 136 -9.88 1.46 -3.65
CA ALA A 136 -10.01 0.05 -4.00
C ALA A 136 -9.56 -0.82 -2.83
N VAL A 137 -10.33 -1.86 -2.53
CA VAL A 137 -9.93 -2.92 -1.60
C VAL A 137 -9.24 -4.02 -2.42
N ARG A 138 -7.96 -4.29 -2.11
CA ARG A 138 -7.14 -5.26 -2.85
C ARG A 138 -7.00 -6.55 -2.07
N LYS A 139 -7.22 -7.68 -2.75
CA LYS A 139 -6.95 -9.02 -2.22
C LYS A 139 -6.23 -9.83 -3.29
N ARG A 140 -5.07 -10.37 -2.92
CA ARG A 140 -4.32 -11.25 -3.82
C ARG A 140 -5.12 -12.52 -4.08
N HIS A 141 -5.39 -12.81 -5.34
CA HIS A 141 -5.96 -14.06 -5.78
C HIS A 141 -4.87 -15.15 -5.84
N GLU A 142 -5.23 -16.41 -5.60
CA GLU A 142 -4.28 -17.53 -5.56
C GLU A 142 -3.57 -17.76 -6.90
N SER A 143 -4.28 -17.53 -8.02
CA SER A 143 -3.71 -17.67 -9.37
C SER A 143 -2.80 -16.51 -9.80
N PHE A 144 -2.65 -15.45 -9.00
CA PHE A 144 -1.76 -14.35 -9.32
C PHE A 144 -0.29 -14.83 -9.39
N PRO A 145 0.49 -14.50 -10.46
CA PRO A 145 0.30 -13.42 -11.43
C PRO A 145 -0.27 -13.85 -12.80
N ILE A 146 -0.84 -15.05 -12.90
CA ILE A 146 -1.31 -15.61 -14.18
C ILE A 146 -2.62 -14.94 -14.56
N SER A 147 -2.62 -14.11 -15.61
CA SER A 147 -3.85 -13.54 -16.17
C SER A 147 -4.74 -14.65 -16.71
N THR A 148 -5.87 -14.89 -16.04
CA THR A 148 -6.84 -15.92 -16.43
C THR A 148 -7.76 -15.48 -17.58
N GLY A 149 -7.73 -14.19 -17.96
CA GLY A 149 -8.59 -13.62 -19.00
C GLY A 149 -9.98 -13.18 -18.51
N GLU A 150 -10.32 -13.51 -17.26
CA GLU A 150 -11.53 -13.10 -16.55
C GLU A 150 -11.20 -12.00 -15.53
N GLU A 151 -12.19 -11.19 -15.17
CA GLU A 151 -12.06 -10.21 -14.10
C GLU A 151 -11.92 -10.92 -12.74
N TYR A 152 -10.96 -10.49 -11.92
CA TYR A 152 -10.84 -10.95 -10.53
C TYR A 152 -11.87 -10.23 -9.66
N GLU A 153 -12.34 -10.90 -8.61
CA GLU A 153 -13.23 -10.30 -7.59
C GLU A 153 -12.61 -9.05 -6.94
N TYR A 154 -11.28 -9.01 -6.81
CA TYR A 154 -10.54 -7.88 -6.27
C TYR A 154 -9.41 -7.46 -7.20
N ASP A 155 -9.07 -6.17 -7.15
CA ASP A 155 -7.92 -5.62 -7.84
C ASP A 155 -6.62 -6.32 -7.39
N GLN A 156 -5.86 -6.78 -8.37
CA GLN A 156 -4.62 -7.52 -8.14
C GLN A 156 -3.40 -6.59 -8.02
N PRO A 157 -2.36 -6.98 -7.26
CA PRO A 157 -1.11 -6.24 -7.20
C PRO A 157 -0.48 -6.06 -8.60
N THR A 158 0.13 -4.90 -8.85
CA THR A 158 0.85 -4.68 -10.12
C THR A 158 2.27 -5.21 -10.03
N ALA A 159 2.67 -6.09 -10.96
CA ALA A 159 4.03 -6.65 -11.03
C ALA A 159 5.00 -5.82 -11.91
N LEU A 160 4.50 -4.79 -12.59
CA LEU A 160 5.26 -3.89 -13.46
C LEU A 160 5.46 -2.53 -12.77
N ALA A 161 6.71 -2.07 -12.71
CA ALA A 161 7.02 -0.73 -12.27
C ALA A 161 6.34 0.29 -13.20
N HIS A 162 5.48 1.13 -12.63
CA HIS A 162 4.83 2.21 -13.34
C HIS A 162 5.07 3.52 -12.60
N ILE A 163 5.29 4.60 -13.34
CA ILE A 163 5.45 5.93 -12.76
C ILE A 163 4.05 6.56 -12.71
N GLY A 164 3.60 6.92 -11.51
CA GLY A 164 2.39 7.72 -11.32
C GLY A 164 2.57 9.11 -11.91
N LYS A 165 1.51 9.67 -12.50
CA LYS A 165 1.53 11.04 -13.01
C LYS A 165 1.41 12.00 -11.82
N ILE A 166 2.52 12.60 -11.38
CA ILE A 166 2.48 13.76 -10.48
C ILE A 166 2.40 14.99 -11.40
N VAL A 167 1.22 15.57 -11.52
CA VAL A 167 1.05 16.81 -12.28
C VAL A 167 1.60 17.95 -11.42
N SER A 168 2.51 18.75 -11.95
CA SER A 168 3.17 19.86 -11.23
C SER A 168 2.23 20.95 -10.68
N GLY A 169 0.91 20.86 -10.91
CA GLY A 169 -0.08 21.87 -10.52
C GLY A 169 -0.92 21.55 -9.27
N THR A 170 -0.85 20.33 -8.73
CA THR A 170 -1.76 19.90 -7.64
C THR A 170 -1.32 20.33 -6.24
N ILE A 171 -0.18 21.02 -6.10
CA ILE A 171 0.28 21.56 -4.81
C ILE A 171 -0.55 22.75 -4.28
N ASN A 172 -1.55 23.22 -5.05
CA ASN A 172 -2.55 24.17 -4.59
C ASN A 172 -3.91 23.46 -4.36
N GLY A 173 -3.97 22.57 -3.38
CA GLY A 173 -5.24 22.15 -2.76
C GLY A 173 -5.78 20.77 -3.11
N ASP A 174 -5.19 20.04 -4.07
CA ASP A 174 -5.72 18.74 -4.52
C ASP A 174 -4.62 17.66 -4.38
N CYS A 175 -4.65 16.90 -3.29
CA CYS A 175 -3.72 15.79 -3.09
C CYS A 175 -4.31 14.50 -3.68
N ILE A 176 -3.72 13.99 -4.78
CA ILE A 176 -4.07 12.68 -5.33
C ILE A 176 -3.17 11.64 -4.65
N MET A 177 -3.70 10.99 -3.61
CA MET A 177 -3.05 9.84 -2.98
C MET A 177 -3.51 8.57 -3.67
N LYS A 178 -2.58 7.80 -4.24
CA LYS A 178 -2.83 6.42 -4.67
C LYS A 178 -2.36 5.50 -3.55
N SER A 179 -3.24 4.67 -3.00
CA SER A 179 -2.78 3.57 -2.14
C SER A 179 -2.10 2.50 -3.01
N CYS A 180 -0.98 1.98 -2.52
CA CYS A 180 -0.30 0.83 -3.10
C CYS A 180 -0.98 -0.46 -2.68
#